data_AF-A0A963EIX8-F1
#
_entry.id   AF-A0A963EIX8-F1
#
_cell.length_a   1.000
_cell.length_b   1.000
_cell.length_c   1.000
_cell.angle_alpha   90.00
_cell.angle_beta   90.00
_cell.angle_gamma   90.00
#
_symmetry.space_group_name_H-M   'P 1'
#
loop_
_entity.id
_entity.type
_entity.pdbx_description
1 polymer ?
#
loop_
_entity_poly.entity_id
_entity_poly.type
_entity_poly.pdbx_seq_one_letter_code
_entity_poly.pdbx_strand_id
1 'polypeptide(L)' 'LVFVEVKRRRRLEDALQALDPRQCERIGRAAQAYVKRFPATECLDLRFDLVAVAGLRFTHLQDAFRPSPGRGA' A
#
# COMPACT_ATOMS: atom_id res chain seq x y z
N LEU A 1 4.58 -8.11 7.32
CA LEU A 1 5.19 -6.83 6.87
C LEU A 1 4.10 -5.97 6.23
N VAL A 2 4.02 -4.69 6.58
CA VAL A 2 2.96 -3.80 6.06
C VAL A 2 3.57 -2.69 5.23
N PHE A 3 3.07 -2.52 4.00
CA PHE A 3 3.37 -1.38 3.14
C PHE A 3 2.17 -0.44 3.13
N VAL A 4 2.39 0.83 3.46
CA VAL A 4 1.32 1.81 3.64
C VAL A 4 1.46 2.94 2.63
N GLU A 5 0.43 3.16 1.81
CA GLU A 5 0.27 4.41 1.06
C GLU A 5 -0.40 5.45 1.97
N VAL A 6 0.12 6.67 2.02
CA VAL A 6 -0.48 7.77 2.80
C VAL A 6 -0.97 8.86 1.84
N LYS A 7 -2.26 9.20 1.91
CA LYS A 7 -2.87 10.21 1.03
C LYS A 7 -3.47 11.35 1.84
N ARG A 8 -2.98 12.56 1.60
CA ARG A 8 -3.60 13.79 2.11
C ARG A 8 -4.66 14.32 1.13
N ARG A 9 -5.86 14.58 1.65
CA ARG A 9 -7.01 15.11 0.91
C ARG A 9 -7.78 16.13 1.74
N ARG A 10 -8.70 16.86 1.09
CA ARG A 10 -9.59 17.81 1.78
C ARG A 10 -10.64 17.09 2.63
N ARG A 11 -11.12 15.93 2.15
CA ARG A 11 -12.02 15.03 2.86
C ARG A 11 -11.47 13.61 2.83
N LEU A 12 -11.81 12.78 3.81
CA LEU A 12 -11.28 11.43 3.93
C LEU A 12 -11.78 10.51 2.80
N GLU A 13 -13.02 10.71 2.36
CA GLU A 13 -13.69 9.91 1.33
C GLU A 13 -13.00 10.07 -0.03
N ASP A 14 -12.44 11.24 -0.30
CA ASP A 14 -11.70 11.54 -1.54
C ASP A 14 -10.39 10.73 -1.65
N ALA A 15 -9.87 10.20 -0.54
CA ALA A 15 -8.68 9.35 -0.54
C ALA A 15 -9.02 7.91 -0.94
N LEU A 16 -10.23 7.45 -0.65
CA LEU A 16 -10.69 6.07 -0.90
C LEU A 16 -11.08 5.85 -2.36
N GLN A 17 -11.65 6.86 -3.03
CA GLN A 17 -11.97 6.78 -4.47
C GLN A 17 -10.74 6.82 -5.40
N ALA A 18 -9.54 7.03 -4.85
CA ALA A 18 -8.35 7.39 -5.61
C ALA A 18 -7.26 6.29 -5.63
N LEU A 19 -7.60 5.01 -5.40
CA LEU A 19 -6.66 3.91 -5.58
C LEU A 19 -6.40 3.70 -7.08
N ASP A 20 -5.38 4.40 -7.59
CA ASP A 20 -4.90 4.27 -8.97
C ASP A 20 -4.18 2.93 -9.14
N PRO A 21 -4.58 2.07 -10.10
CA PRO A 21 -3.90 0.80 -10.37
C PRO A 21 -2.38 0.91 -10.54
N ARG A 22 -1.89 2.00 -11.14
CA ARG A 22 -0.45 2.24 -11.33
C ARG A 22 0.27 2.47 -10.00
N GLN A 23 -0.39 3.07 -9.02
CA GLN A 23 0.16 3.26 -7.68
C GLN A 23 0.25 1.92 -6.94
N CYS A 24 -0.79 1.09 -7.05
CA CYS A 24 -0.79 -0.27 -6.50
C CYS A 24 0.38 -1.10 -7.06
N GLU A 25 0.59 -1.08 -8.38
CA GLU A 25 1.70 -1.78 -9.03
C GLU A 25 3.08 -1.25 -8.60
N ARG A 26 3.22 0.07 -8.47
CA ARG A 26 4.47 0.69 -8.01
C ARG A 26 4.82 0.24 -6.59
N ILE A 27 3.83 0.20 -5.69
CA ILE A 27 4.02 -0.26 -4.31
C ILE A 27 4.32 -1.76 -4.28
N GLY A 28 3.64 -2.57 -5.10
CA GLY A 28 3.93 -4.00 -5.25
C GLY A 28 5.38 -4.26 -5.66
N ARG A 29 5.90 -3.53 -6.66
CA ARG A 29 7.31 -3.63 -7.07
C ARG A 29 8.28 -3.23 -5.97
N ALA A 30 7.98 -2.15 -5.25
CA ALA A 30 8.80 -1.71 -4.12
C ALA A 30 8.82 -2.75 -2.99
N ALA A 31 7.67 -3.37 -2.71
CA ALA A 31 7.55 -4.43 -1.73
C ALA A 31 8.40 -5.65 -2.08
N GLN A 32 8.36 -6.09 -3.35
CA GLN A 32 9.21 -7.19 -3.84
C GLN A 32 10.70 -6.86 -3.70
N ALA A 33 11.11 -5.64 -4.06
CA ALA A 33 12.50 -5.22 -3.91
C ALA A 33 12.94 -5.17 -2.43
N TYR A 34 12.06 -4.73 -1.54
CA TYR A 34 12.32 -4.70 -0.10
C TYR A 34 12.51 -6.11 0.46
N VAL A 35 11.59 -7.04 0.18
CA VAL A 35 11.68 -8.42 0.68
C VAL A 35 12.96 -9.10 0.21
N LYS A 36 13.31 -8.97 -1.08
CA LYS A 36 14.58 -9.49 -1.64
C LYS A 36 15.82 -8.90 -0.97
N ARG A 37 15.75 -7.67 -0.47
CA ARG A 37 16.86 -7.01 0.23
C ARG A 37 16.99 -7.45 1.68
N PHE A 38 15.91 -7.92 2.30
CA PHE A 38 15.87 -8.26 3.73
C PHE A 38 15.32 -9.69 3.92
N PRO A 39 16.18 -10.72 3.87
CA PRO A 39 15.77 -12.13 3.94
C PRO A 39 14.93 -12.50 5.16
N ALA A 40 15.16 -11.84 6.31
CA ALA A 40 14.35 -12.02 7.51
C ALA A 40 12.85 -11.68 7.33
N THR A 41 12.48 -11.01 6.24
CA THR A 41 11.10 -10.65 5.91
C THR A 41 10.44 -11.58 4.89
N GLU A 42 11.16 -12.56 4.34
CA GLU A 42 10.64 -13.49 3.32
C GLU A 42 9.50 -14.37 3.84
N CYS A 43 9.55 -14.75 5.12
CA CYS A 43 8.51 -15.58 5.76
C CYS A 43 7.32 -14.77 6.30
N LEU A 44 7.29 -13.44 6.10
CA LEU A 44 6.22 -12.59 6.63
C LEU A 44 5.12 -12.37 5.58
N ASP A 45 3.87 -12.45 6.00
CA ASP A 45 2.75 -12.04 5.17
C ASP A 45 2.85 -10.56 4.79
N LEU A 46 2.52 -10.25 3.53
CA LEU A 46 2.49 -8.88 3.02
C LEU A 46 1.08 -8.32 3.09
N ARG A 47 0.94 -7.16 3.73
CA ARG A 47 -0.30 -6.38 3.75
C ARG A 47 -0.08 -5.00 3.15
N PHE A 48 -1.06 -4.53 2.38
CA PHE A 48 -0.99 -3.25 1.69
C PHE A 48 -2.13 -2.37 2.20
N ASP A 49 -1.77 -1.35 2.96
CA ASP A 49 -2.72 -0.50 3.66
C ASP A 49 -2.78 0.90 3.02
N LEU A 50 -3.87 1.60 3.28
CA LEU A 50 -4.04 3.01 2.92
C LEU A 50 -4.34 3.82 4.18
N VAL A 51 -3.61 4.91 4.38
CA VAL A 51 -3.94 5.93 5.40
C VAL A 51 -4.39 7.19 4.70
N ALA A 52 -5.66 7.54 4.89
CA ALA A 52 -6.24 8.80 4.44
C ALA A 52 -6.06 9.86 5.53
N VAL A 53 -5.59 11.05 5.17
CA VAL A 53 -5.39 12.17 6.11
C VAL A 53 -6.16 13.39 5.61
N ALA A 54 -6.97 14.00 6.48
CA ALA A 54 -7.70 15.24 6.22
C ALA A 54 -7.60 16.17 7.43
N GLY A 55 -6.78 17.21 7.31
CA GLY A 55 -6.45 18.07 8.45
C GLY A 55 -5.74 17.29 9.56
N LEU A 56 -6.32 17.28 10.76
CA LEU A 56 -5.83 16.53 11.92
C LEU A 56 -6.47 15.13 12.06
N ARG A 57 -7.38 14.77 11.15
CA ARG A 57 -8.05 13.45 11.17
C ARG A 57 -7.36 12.50 10.22
N PHE A 58 -7.34 11.22 10.58
CA PHE A 58 -6.90 10.17 9.68
C PHE A 58 -7.78 8.93 9.81
N THR A 59 -7.84 8.16 8.73
CA THR A 59 -8.46 6.83 8.69
C THR A 59 -7.44 5.86 8.11
N HIS A 60 -7.23 4.75 8.81
CA HIS A 60 -6.39 3.64 8.35
C HIS A 60 -7.27 2.52 7.82
N LEU A 61 -7.22 2.30 6.51
CA LEU A 61 -7.82 1.16 5.86
C LEU A 61 -6.76 0.06 5.74
N GLN A 62 -6.96 -1.02 6.48
CA GLN A 62 -6.11 -2.20 6.38
C GLN A 62 -6.50 -3.00 5.14
N ASP A 63 -5.50 -3.63 4.52
CA ASP A 63 -5.68 -4.46 3.34
C ASP A 63 -6.44 -3.76 2.19
N ALA A 64 -6.13 -2.49 2.00
CA ALA A 64 -6.85 -1.59 1.10
C ALA A 64 -6.72 -1.99 -0.38
N PHE A 65 -5.68 -2.72 -0.77
CA PHE A 65 -5.48 -3.16 -2.14
C PHE A 65 -4.58 -4.39 -2.26
N ARG A 66 -4.67 -5.08 -3.40
CA ARG A 66 -3.75 -6.14 -3.79
C ARG A 66 -3.02 -5.72 -5.06
N PRO A 67 -1.68 -5.58 -5.05
CA PRO A 67 -0.94 -5.43 -6.30
C PRO A 67 -1.17 -6.67 -7.16
N SER A 68 -1.35 -6.47 -8.47
CA SER A 68 -1.39 -7.59 -9.41
C SER A 68 -0.14 -8.46 -9.21
N PRO A 69 -0.26 -9.80 -9.19
CA PRO A 69 0.91 -10.66 -9.15
C PRO A 69 1.75 -10.32 -10.38
N GLY A 70 2.95 -9.76 -10.16
CA GLY A 70 3.87 -9.48 -11.25
C GLY A 70 4.11 -10.77 -12.03
N ARG A 71 3.99 -10.74 -13.35
CA ARG A 71 4.38 -11.88 -14.20
C ARG A 71 5.89 -12.10 -13.99
N GLY A 72 6.25 -13.17 -13.29
CA GLY A 72 7.62 -13.47 -12.91
C GLY A 72 7.69 -14.30 -11.64
N ALA A 73 7.00 -15.45 -11.68
CA ALA A 73 7.38 -16.64 -10.92
C ALA A 73 8.15 -17.55 -11.88
#